data_AF-A0A182E9J1-F1
#
_entry.id   AF-A0A182E9J1-F1
#
_cell.length_a   1.000
_cell.length_b   1.000
_cell.length_c   1.000
_cell.angle_alpha   90.00
_cell.angle_beta   90.00
_cell.angle_gamma   90.00
#
_symmetry.space_group_name_H-M   'P 1'
#
loop_
_entity.id
_entity.type
_entity.pdbx_description
1 polymer ?
#
loop_
_entity_poly.entity_id
_entity_poly.type
_entity_poly.pdbx_seq_one_letter_code
_entity_poly.pdbx_strand_id
1 'polypeptide(L)'
;MSGNSVTQRLAPKRQTLDEAYAPPANFLEIEVINPITHGVGKMRYTDYEIRLRTNLPIFKHKESNVRRRYSDFEWLRGELERDSKIVVPALPGKAIKRQLPFRSDDGIFEETFIEERKKGLELFINKVAGHPLAQNERCLHIFLQEPVIDKHYVPGKIRLT
;
A
#
# COMPACT_ATOMS: atom_id res chain seq x y z
N MET A 1 57.07 -6.21 -15.37
CA MET A 1 55.99 -5.98 -16.34
C MET A 1 54.82 -6.86 -15.96
N SER A 2 53.83 -6.34 -15.21
CA SER A 2 52.64 -7.11 -14.81
C SER A 2 51.41 -6.39 -15.31
N GLY A 3 51.01 -6.70 -16.53
CA GLY A 3 49.83 -6.16 -17.17
C GLY A 3 48.59 -7.00 -16.86
N ASN A 4 47.52 -6.29 -16.57
CA ASN A 4 46.11 -6.67 -16.72
C ASN A 4 45.48 -7.62 -15.68
N SER A 5 44.86 -7.02 -14.65
CA SER A 5 43.79 -7.66 -13.85
C SER A 5 42.58 -6.74 -13.61
N VAL A 6 42.41 -5.65 -14.37
CA VAL A 6 41.34 -4.66 -14.10
C VAL A 6 40.10 -4.86 -14.99
N THR A 7 40.20 -5.63 -16.09
CA THR A 7 39.11 -5.81 -17.08
C THR A 7 38.87 -7.28 -17.44
N GLN A 8 38.82 -8.17 -16.46
CA GLN A 8 38.41 -9.56 -16.71
C GLN A 8 36.89 -9.62 -16.94
N ARG A 9 36.45 -10.13 -18.11
CA ARG A 9 35.03 -10.38 -18.38
C ARG A 9 34.49 -11.38 -17.35
N LEU A 10 33.42 -11.02 -16.66
CA LEU A 10 32.68 -11.92 -15.79
C LEU A 10 32.15 -13.09 -16.64
N ALA A 11 32.45 -14.32 -16.24
CA ALA A 11 31.90 -15.51 -16.87
C ALA A 11 30.38 -15.49 -16.66
N PRO A 12 29.56 -15.56 -17.74
CA PRO A 12 28.11 -15.61 -17.58
C PRO A 12 27.73 -16.91 -16.88
N LYS A 13 27.11 -16.79 -15.69
CA LYS A 13 26.54 -17.92 -14.99
C LYS A 13 25.41 -18.48 -15.88
N ARG A 14 25.53 -19.74 -16.31
CA ARG A 14 24.45 -20.41 -17.05
C ARG A 14 23.24 -20.54 -16.12
N GLN A 15 22.10 -20.01 -16.54
CA GLN A 15 20.83 -20.23 -15.82
C GLN A 15 20.54 -21.73 -15.78
N THR A 16 20.19 -22.24 -14.60
CA THR A 16 19.80 -23.65 -14.45
C THR A 16 18.36 -23.83 -14.93
N LEU A 17 17.98 -25.05 -15.32
CA LEU A 17 16.60 -25.36 -15.70
C LEU A 17 15.63 -25.07 -14.54
N ASP A 18 16.02 -25.37 -13.30
CA ASP A 18 15.24 -25.05 -12.10
C ASP A 18 15.01 -23.55 -11.92
N GLU A 19 15.99 -22.70 -12.24
CA GLU A 19 15.85 -21.24 -12.19
C GLU A 19 14.96 -20.70 -13.31
N ALA A 20 14.97 -21.35 -14.48
CA ALA A 20 14.13 -20.99 -15.62
C ALA A 20 12.64 -21.35 -15.43
N TYR A 21 12.34 -22.38 -14.64
CA TYR A 21 10.98 -22.82 -14.32
C TYR A 21 10.52 -22.43 -12.90
N ALA A 22 11.35 -21.72 -12.14
CA ALA A 22 10.95 -21.19 -10.84
C ALA A 22 9.82 -20.15 -11.02
N PRO A 23 8.80 -20.14 -10.14
CA PRO A 23 7.84 -19.05 -10.11
C PRO A 23 8.57 -17.71 -9.92
N PRO A 24 8.07 -16.60 -10.49
CA PRO A 24 8.74 -15.30 -10.41
C PRO A 24 9.10 -14.96 -8.97
N ALA A 25 10.38 -14.61 -8.76
CA ALA A 25 10.98 -14.56 -7.41
C ALA A 25 10.32 -13.55 -6.46
N ASN A 26 9.52 -12.59 -6.95
CA ASN A 26 8.92 -11.52 -6.15
C ASN A 26 7.46 -11.25 -6.54
N PHE A 27 6.54 -11.37 -5.58
CA PHE A 27 5.13 -10.97 -5.70
C PHE A 27 4.71 -10.05 -4.55
N LEU A 28 3.76 -9.17 -4.84
CA LEU A 28 3.14 -8.26 -3.89
C LEU A 28 1.67 -8.12 -4.28
N GLU A 29 0.79 -8.66 -3.46
CA GLU A 29 -0.64 -8.65 -3.65
C GLU A 29 -1.28 -7.93 -2.46
N ILE A 30 -2.06 -6.89 -2.76
CA ILE A 30 -2.82 -6.16 -1.75
C ILE A 30 -4.27 -6.10 -2.19
N GLU A 31 -5.15 -6.63 -1.35
CA GLU A 31 -6.59 -6.61 -1.58
C GLU A 31 -7.27 -5.67 -0.58
N VAL A 32 -8.28 -4.94 -1.05
CA VAL A 32 -9.15 -4.10 -0.19
C VAL A 32 -10.55 -4.71 -0.22
N ILE A 33 -10.95 -5.33 0.87
CA ILE A 33 -12.15 -6.15 0.95
C ILE A 33 -12.99 -5.83 2.20
N ASN A 34 -14.13 -6.52 2.35
CA ASN A 34 -14.96 -6.52 3.54
C ASN A 34 -15.24 -5.12 4.13
N PRO A 35 -15.92 -4.24 3.38
CA PRO A 35 -16.31 -2.94 3.90
C PRO A 35 -17.27 -3.13 5.10
N ILE A 36 -16.97 -2.48 6.22
CA ILE A 36 -17.84 -2.47 7.40
C ILE A 36 -18.10 -1.02 7.81
N THR A 37 -19.37 -0.70 8.00
CA THR A 37 -19.78 0.61 8.51
C THR A 37 -19.97 0.52 10.03
N HIS A 38 -19.20 1.33 10.75
CA HIS A 38 -19.21 1.44 12.20
C HIS A 38 -19.93 2.71 12.64
N GLY A 39 -20.36 2.75 13.89
CA GLY A 39 -20.95 3.93 14.52
C GLY A 39 -22.45 4.13 14.25
N VAL A 40 -23.00 5.20 14.79
CA VAL A 40 -24.43 5.54 14.69
C VAL A 40 -24.59 7.03 14.35
N GLY A 41 -25.58 7.36 13.52
CA GLY A 41 -25.90 8.74 13.16
C GLY A 41 -24.77 9.46 12.42
N LYS A 42 -24.31 10.58 12.97
CA LYS A 42 -23.24 11.43 12.40
C LYS A 42 -21.83 10.90 12.62
N MET A 43 -21.63 9.96 13.55
CA MET A 43 -20.33 9.36 13.85
C MET A 43 -20.06 8.09 13.01
N ARG A 44 -20.88 7.84 11.98
CA ARG A 44 -20.74 6.68 11.11
C ARG A 44 -19.50 6.80 10.23
N TYR A 45 -18.76 5.72 10.08
CA TYR A 45 -17.65 5.63 9.12
C TYR A 45 -17.51 4.21 8.58
N THR A 46 -17.04 4.10 7.34
CA THR A 46 -16.75 2.80 6.72
C THR A 46 -15.25 2.56 6.72
N ASP A 47 -14.85 1.39 7.21
CA ASP A 47 -13.49 0.88 7.09
C ASP A 47 -13.45 -0.33 6.16
N TYR A 48 -12.25 -0.65 5.71
CA TYR A 48 -11.96 -1.73 4.78
C TYR A 48 -10.89 -2.63 5.37
N GLU A 49 -11.01 -3.92 5.10
CA GLU A 49 -9.97 -4.90 5.39
C GLU A 49 -8.90 -4.83 4.31
N ILE A 50 -7.66 -4.59 4.71
CA ILE A 50 -6.48 -4.54 3.85
C ILE A 50 -5.71 -5.84 4.08
N ARG A 51 -5.70 -6.69 3.05
CA ARG A 51 -4.99 -7.97 3.08
C ARG A 51 -3.74 -7.86 2.23
N LEU A 52 -2.58 -8.05 2.86
CA LEU A 52 -1.27 -8.09 2.20
C LEU A 52 -0.80 -9.53 2.08
N ARG A 53 -0.30 -9.92 0.90
CA ARG A 53 0.48 -11.13 0.69
C ARG A 53 1.71 -10.80 -0.16
N THR A 54 2.89 -11.13 0.33
CA THR A 54 4.14 -10.82 -0.38
C THR A 54 5.27 -11.74 0.06
N ASN A 55 6.20 -12.01 -0.84
CA ASN A 55 7.47 -12.66 -0.53
C ASN A 55 8.64 -11.66 -0.39
N LEU A 56 8.42 -10.37 -0.67
CA LEU A 56 9.44 -9.33 -0.66
C LEU A 56 10.13 -9.23 0.73
N PRO A 57 11.46 -9.13 0.79
CA PRO A 57 12.21 -9.12 2.05
C PRO A 57 12.05 -7.81 2.85
N ILE A 58 11.61 -6.72 2.20
CA ILE A 58 11.41 -5.42 2.85
C ILE A 58 10.24 -5.40 3.82
N PHE A 59 9.28 -6.30 3.64
CA PHE A 59 8.13 -6.45 4.53
C PHE A 59 8.47 -7.43 5.65
N LYS A 60 8.27 -6.98 6.90
CA LYS A 60 8.51 -7.81 8.10
C LYS A 60 7.63 -9.05 8.12
N HIS A 61 6.34 -8.88 7.81
CA HIS A 61 5.36 -9.95 7.71
C HIS A 61 5.04 -10.25 6.24
N LYS A 62 5.02 -11.54 5.88
CA LYS A 62 4.69 -12.01 4.52
C LYS A 62 3.20 -11.97 4.23
N GLU A 63 2.40 -12.13 5.28
CA GLU A 63 0.96 -11.93 5.24
C GLU A 63 0.56 -11.02 6.40
N SER A 64 -0.31 -10.04 6.14
CA SER A 64 -0.91 -9.21 7.18
C SER A 64 -2.34 -8.84 6.83
N ASN A 65 -3.13 -8.60 7.87
CA ASN A 65 -4.51 -8.20 7.74
C ASN A 65 -4.80 -7.06 8.72
N VAL A 66 -5.13 -5.89 8.20
CA VAL A 66 -5.37 -4.68 8.99
C VAL A 66 -6.62 -3.96 8.51
N ARG A 67 -7.35 -3.29 9.40
CA ARG A 67 -8.50 -2.47 9.00
C ARG A 67 -8.11 -1.01 8.86
N ARG A 68 -8.55 -0.37 7.78
CA ARG A 68 -8.25 1.03 7.44
C ARG A 68 -9.47 1.75 6.94
N ARG A 69 -9.69 2.98 7.40
CA ARG A 69 -10.71 3.89 6.87
C ARG A 69 -10.10 4.84 5.84
N TYR A 70 -10.96 5.48 5.04
CA TYR A 70 -10.51 6.42 4.00
C TYR A 70 -9.53 7.50 4.49
N SER A 71 -9.74 8.05 5.69
CA SER A 71 -8.83 9.07 6.26
C SER A 71 -7.42 8.56 6.53
N ASP A 72 -7.27 7.25 6.73
CA ASP A 72 -5.97 6.63 6.95
C ASP A 72 -5.17 6.55 5.65
N PHE A 73 -5.87 6.39 4.51
CA PHE A 73 -5.26 6.52 3.18
C PHE A 73 -4.90 7.98 2.88
N GLU A 74 -5.72 8.96 3.29
CA GLU A 74 -5.36 10.38 3.20
C GLU A 74 -4.09 10.67 3.99
N TRP A 75 -3.94 10.09 5.19
CA TRP A 75 -2.73 10.17 5.99
C TRP A 75 -1.53 9.57 5.24
N LEU A 76 -1.62 8.31 4.78
CA LEU A 76 -0.51 7.67 4.06
C LEU A 76 -0.05 8.49 2.85
N ARG A 77 -1.01 9.04 2.08
CA ARG A 77 -0.71 9.92 0.95
C ARG A 77 0.04 11.17 1.40
N GLY A 78 -0.41 11.84 2.47
CA GLY A 78 0.23 13.04 2.99
C GLY A 78 1.66 12.79 3.49
N GLU A 79 1.89 11.66 4.16
CA GLU A 79 3.24 11.28 4.61
C GLU A 79 4.18 11.01 3.43
N LEU A 80 3.69 10.31 2.40
CA LEU A 80 4.47 10.01 1.19
C LEU A 80 4.76 11.26 0.36
N GLU A 81 3.81 12.19 0.24
CA GLU A 81 4.02 13.47 -0.46
C GLU A 81 5.04 14.37 0.26
N ARG A 82 5.13 14.26 1.59
CA ARG A 82 6.06 15.05 2.40
C ARG A 82 7.49 14.50 2.37
N ASP A 83 7.64 13.20 2.60
CA ASP A 83 8.94 12.59 2.86
C ASP A 83 9.55 11.89 1.63
N SER A 84 8.72 11.52 0.65
CA SER A 84 9.14 10.79 -0.54
C SER A 84 9.07 11.66 -1.81
N LYS A 85 10.06 11.52 -2.69
CA LYS A 85 10.11 12.24 -3.99
C LYS A 85 9.26 11.56 -5.08
N ILE A 86 8.24 10.81 -4.69
CA ILE A 86 7.39 10.06 -5.62
C ILE A 86 6.17 10.87 -6.03
N VAL A 87 5.68 10.61 -7.23
CA VAL A 87 4.35 11.09 -7.63
C VAL A 87 3.31 10.15 -7.01
N VAL A 88 2.70 10.58 -5.91
CA VAL A 88 1.69 9.77 -5.22
C VAL A 88 0.42 9.72 -6.08
N PRO A 89 -0.13 8.53 -6.37
CA PRO A 89 -1.38 8.41 -7.12
C PRO A 89 -2.53 9.16 -6.43
N ALA A 90 -3.49 9.65 -7.23
CA ALA A 90 -4.68 10.28 -6.66
C ALA A 90 -5.54 9.25 -5.91
N LEU A 91 -6.04 9.64 -4.74
CA LEU A 91 -7.05 8.87 -4.01
C LEU A 91 -8.42 8.98 -4.71
N PRO A 92 -9.30 7.97 -4.59
CA PRO A 92 -10.69 8.14 -5.01
C PRO A 92 -11.30 9.35 -4.27
N GLY A 93 -12.13 10.12 -4.97
CA GLY A 93 -12.59 11.41 -4.46
C GLY A 93 -13.27 11.30 -3.09
N LYS A 94 -13.01 12.29 -2.21
CA LYS A 94 -13.61 12.39 -0.86
C LYS A 94 -15.16 12.46 -0.89
N ALA A 95 -15.72 12.73 -2.07
CA ALA A 95 -17.15 12.79 -2.35
C ALA A 95 -17.90 13.73 -1.39
N ILE A 96 -17.37 14.95 -1.21
CA ILE A 96 -17.92 15.96 -0.29
C ILE A 96 -19.41 16.22 -0.57
N LYS A 97 -19.83 16.21 -1.84
CA LYS A 97 -21.24 16.35 -2.24
C LYS A 97 -22.16 15.24 -1.73
N ARG A 98 -21.63 14.03 -1.53
CA ARG A 98 -22.37 12.87 -0.98
C ARG A 98 -22.47 12.91 0.55
N GLN A 99 -21.78 13.84 1.21
CA GLN A 99 -21.86 14.05 2.67
C GLN A 99 -22.89 15.12 3.06
N LEU A 100 -23.50 15.81 2.07
CA LEU A 100 -24.49 16.84 2.34
C LEU A 100 -25.78 16.24 2.95
N PRO A 101 -26.42 16.93 3.91
CA PRO A 101 -27.68 16.50 4.48
C PRO A 101 -28.83 16.60 3.47
N PHE A 102 -29.95 15.93 3.77
CA PHE A 102 -31.20 15.95 2.98
C PHE A 102 -31.11 15.31 1.59
N ARG A 103 -30.24 14.32 1.42
CA ARG A 103 -30.22 13.46 0.22
C ARG A 103 -31.30 12.39 0.31
N SER A 104 -31.79 11.97 -0.85
CA SER A 104 -32.72 10.84 -0.99
C SER A 104 -32.02 9.47 -0.91
N ASP A 105 -30.68 9.45 -1.00
CA ASP A 105 -29.84 8.26 -0.89
C ASP A 105 -28.99 8.27 0.41
N ASP A 106 -28.38 7.13 0.72
CA ASP A 106 -27.48 6.97 1.88
C ASP A 106 -26.10 7.63 1.69
N GLY A 107 -25.92 8.42 0.62
CA GLY A 107 -24.75 9.25 0.38
C GLY A 107 -23.44 8.47 0.30
N ILE A 108 -22.59 8.62 1.31
CA ILE A 108 -21.30 7.91 1.41
C ILE A 108 -21.41 6.47 1.95
N PHE A 109 -22.61 6.07 2.37
CA PHE A 109 -22.89 4.72 2.88
C PHE A 109 -23.66 3.87 1.86
N GLU A 110 -23.94 4.42 0.67
CA GLU A 110 -24.52 3.69 -0.44
C GLU A 110 -23.55 2.58 -0.90
N GLU A 111 -24.05 1.37 -1.11
CA GLU A 111 -23.23 0.20 -1.47
C GLU A 111 -22.44 0.41 -2.78
N THR A 112 -23.07 1.03 -3.78
CA THR A 112 -22.43 1.38 -5.06
C THR A 112 -21.20 2.28 -4.85
N PHE A 113 -21.33 3.26 -3.96
CA PHE A 113 -20.26 4.18 -3.62
C PHE A 113 -19.15 3.52 -2.81
N ILE A 114 -19.51 2.67 -1.85
CA ILE A 114 -18.55 1.91 -1.06
C ILE A 114 -17.71 1.02 -1.97
N GLU A 115 -18.33 0.35 -2.94
CA GLU A 115 -17.65 -0.53 -3.91
C GLU A 115 -16.75 0.25 -4.89
N GLU A 116 -17.23 1.38 -5.42
CA GLU A 116 -16.43 2.27 -6.26
C GLU A 116 -15.19 2.78 -5.51
N ARG A 117 -15.39 3.22 -4.26
CA ARG A 117 -14.31 3.67 -3.38
C ARG A 117 -13.35 2.53 -3.07
N LYS A 118 -13.83 1.32 -2.77
CA LYS A 118 -13.02 0.13 -2.51
C LYS A 118 -12.05 -0.14 -3.66
N LYS A 119 -12.57 -0.19 -4.90
CA LYS A 119 -11.75 -0.38 -6.12
C LYS A 119 -10.71 0.72 -6.30
N GLY A 120 -11.08 1.97 -6.05
CA GLY A 120 -10.15 3.10 -6.13
C GLY A 120 -9.04 3.04 -5.08
N LEU A 121 -9.38 2.63 -3.85
CA LEU A 121 -8.41 2.45 -2.76
C LEU A 121 -7.46 1.29 -3.03
N GLU A 122 -7.96 0.19 -3.57
CA GLU A 122 -7.16 -0.95 -4.00
C GLU A 122 -6.16 -0.57 -5.09
N LEU A 123 -6.62 0.14 -6.13
CA LEU A 123 -5.73 0.63 -7.18
C LEU A 123 -4.66 1.58 -6.63
N PHE A 124 -5.03 2.46 -5.70
CA PHE A 124 -4.10 3.38 -5.06
C PHE A 124 -3.01 2.63 -4.28
N ILE A 125 -3.39 1.71 -3.39
CA ILE A 125 -2.42 1.05 -2.51
C ILE A 125 -1.51 0.10 -3.27
N ASN A 126 -2.01 -0.60 -4.29
CA ASN A 126 -1.18 -1.44 -5.15
C ASN A 126 -0.14 -0.62 -5.92
N LYS A 127 -0.51 0.55 -6.45
CA LYS A 127 0.44 1.46 -7.12
C LYS A 127 1.50 2.01 -6.18
N VAL A 128 1.08 2.42 -4.97
CA VAL A 128 2.00 2.94 -3.95
C VAL A 128 2.95 1.85 -3.49
N ALA A 129 2.44 0.68 -3.10
CA ALA A 129 3.26 -0.40 -2.57
C ALA A 129 4.15 -1.07 -3.63
N GLY A 130 3.77 -1.00 -4.90
CA GLY A 130 4.62 -1.43 -6.01
C GLY A 130 5.80 -0.50 -6.31
N HIS A 131 5.83 0.71 -5.75
CA HIS A 131 6.88 1.69 -6.04
C HIS A 131 8.10 1.49 -5.12
N PRO A 132 9.32 1.22 -5.64
CA PRO A 132 10.49 0.91 -4.80
C PRO A 132 10.85 1.99 -3.77
N LEU A 133 10.69 3.27 -4.13
CA LEU A 133 10.92 4.37 -3.19
C LEU A 133 9.88 4.42 -2.07
N ALA A 134 8.63 4.05 -2.33
CA ALA A 134 7.58 4.01 -1.31
C ALA A 134 7.76 2.79 -0.38
N GLN A 135 8.24 1.67 -0.92
CA GLN A 135 8.59 0.48 -0.13
C GLN A 135 9.64 0.78 0.95
N ASN A 136 10.52 1.75 0.70
CA ASN A 136 11.51 2.18 1.68
C ASN A 136 10.93 3.06 2.78
N GLU A 137 9.72 3.61 2.65
CA GLU A 137 9.16 4.54 3.62
C GLU A 137 8.45 3.82 4.76
N ARG A 138 8.77 4.19 6.01
CA ARG A 138 8.20 3.53 7.21
C ARG A 138 6.68 3.67 7.30
N CYS A 139 6.11 4.77 6.80
CA CYS A 139 4.66 5.01 6.81
C CYS A 139 3.87 3.92 6.06
N LEU A 140 4.44 3.36 4.98
CA LEU A 140 3.79 2.29 4.22
C LEU A 140 3.69 1.00 5.06
N HIS A 141 4.74 0.67 5.80
CA HIS A 141 4.77 -0.52 6.66
C HIS A 141 3.84 -0.38 7.85
N ILE A 142 3.80 0.79 8.48
CA ILE A 142 2.81 1.12 9.52
C ILE A 142 1.40 0.95 8.96
N PHE A 143 1.15 1.46 7.75
CA PHE A 143 -0.16 1.37 7.13
C PHE A 143 -0.58 -0.08 6.84
N LEU A 144 0.32 -0.93 6.33
CA LEU A 144 -0.02 -2.28 5.88
C LEU A 144 0.10 -3.39 6.94
N GLN A 145 0.95 -3.21 7.96
CA GLN A 145 1.31 -4.30 8.89
C GLN A 145 0.92 -4.05 10.34
N GLU A 146 0.92 -2.79 10.80
CA GLU A 146 0.59 -2.48 12.19
C GLU A 146 -0.94 -2.45 12.38
N PRO A 147 -1.51 -2.94 13.48
CA PRO A 147 -2.96 -2.89 13.68
C PRO A 147 -3.47 -1.45 13.78
N VAL A 148 -2.70 -0.57 14.43
CA VAL A 148 -3.05 0.84 14.68
C VAL A 148 -2.00 1.75 14.08
N ILE A 149 -2.44 2.81 13.40
CA ILE A 149 -1.54 3.84 12.88
C ILE A 149 -1.18 4.80 14.02
N ASP A 150 0.10 4.81 14.41
CA ASP A 150 0.65 5.85 15.26
C ASP A 150 0.90 7.12 14.45
N LYS A 151 0.10 8.16 14.71
CA LYS A 151 0.24 9.47 14.05
C LYS A 151 1.45 10.26 14.53
N HIS A 152 2.06 9.89 15.64
CA HIS A 152 3.27 10.51 16.19
C HIS A 152 4.51 9.66 15.90
N TYR A 153 4.43 8.74 14.94
CA TYR A 153 5.58 7.95 14.55
C TYR A 153 6.74 8.85 14.09
N VAL A 154 7.96 8.41 14.34
CA VAL A 154 9.15 9.11 13.84
C VAL A 154 9.32 8.77 12.35
N PRO A 155 9.24 9.77 11.45
CA PRO A 155 9.45 9.56 10.03
C PRO A 155 10.84 9.02 9.72
N GLY A 156 10.94 8.22 8.67
CA GLY A 156 12.21 7.65 8.25
C GLY A 156 12.06 6.46 7.32
N LYS A 157 13.20 5.98 6.83
CA LYS A 157 13.28 4.84 5.93
C LYS A 157 13.42 3.53 6.70
N ILE A 158 12.83 2.46 6.16
CA ILE A 158 13.08 1.10 6.61
C ILE A 158 14.55 0.77 6.38
N ARG A 159 15.20 0.30 7.45
CA ARG A 159 16.54 -0.30 7.37
C ARG A 159 16.34 -1.81 7.38
N LEU A 160 16.73 -2.47 6.30
CA LEU A 160 16.85 -3.93 6.28
C LEU A 160 17.96 -4.29 7.29
N THR A 161 17.59 -4.92 8.40
CA THR A 161 18.54 -5.54 9.34
C THR A 161 18.88 -6.94 8.88
#